data_AF-A0A9D4Y2W5-F1
#
_entry.id   AF-A0A9D4Y2W5-F1
#
_cell.length_a   1.000
_cell.length_b   1.000
_cell.length_c   1.000
_cell.angle_alpha   90.00
_cell.angle_beta   90.00
_cell.angle_gamma   90.00
#
_symmetry.space_group_name_H-M   'P 1'
#
loop_
_entity.id
_entity.type
_entity.pdbx_description
1 polymer ?
#
loop_
_entity_poly.entity_id
_entity_poly.type
_entity_poly.pdbx_seq_one_letter_code
_entity_poly.pdbx_strand_id
1 'polypeptide(L)'
;MGRLFLIDLERDFYSCKHCQTPFALAEHLISRAFYCPYGQAYRFDKVVNVSFGEREEQIIIPGLCSTTIDIYCVKCGSILGWKYESDHVENQGYRYRLVIARSKILGPGEDPNVPPLEDA
;
A
#
# COMPACT_ATOMS: atom_id res chain seq x y z
N MET A 1 20.01 -4.33 21.08
CA MET A 1 19.66 -3.64 19.82
C MET A 1 19.37 -4.70 18.78
N GLY A 2 18.08 -4.93 18.48
CA GLY A 2 17.64 -5.99 17.56
C GLY A 2 18.01 -5.65 16.12
N ARG A 3 18.43 -6.65 15.33
CA ARG A 3 18.66 -6.49 13.90
C ARG A 3 17.30 -6.44 13.20
N LEU A 4 17.04 -5.41 12.40
CA LEU A 4 15.90 -5.37 11.50
C LEU A 4 16.20 -6.29 10.31
N PHE A 5 15.41 -7.34 10.17
CA PHE A 5 15.48 -8.23 9.01
C PHE A 5 14.59 -7.64 7.92
N LEU A 6 15.21 -7.00 6.94
CA LEU A 6 14.53 -6.58 5.72
C LEU A 6 14.55 -7.73 4.73
N ILE A 7 13.39 -8.02 4.15
CA ILE A 7 13.29 -8.95 3.03
C ILE A 7 13.89 -8.26 1.81
N ASP A 8 14.94 -8.86 1.24
CA ASP A 8 15.53 -8.42 -0.01
C ASP A 8 14.61 -8.82 -1.18
N LEU A 9 14.37 -7.88 -2.08
CA LEU A 9 13.52 -8.07 -3.26
C LEU A 9 14.41 -7.94 -4.50
N GLU A 10 14.68 -9.04 -5.18
CA GLU A 10 15.63 -9.09 -6.31
C GLU A 10 15.00 -8.68 -7.67
N ARG A 11 13.72 -8.28 -7.68
CA ARG A 11 12.93 -7.95 -8.89
C ARG A 11 12.46 -6.50 -8.88
N ASP A 12 11.72 -6.09 -9.90
CA ASP A 12 11.01 -4.80 -9.96
C ASP A 12 10.19 -4.57 -8.67
N PHE A 13 10.62 -3.63 -7.83
CA PHE A 13 10.01 -3.34 -6.53
C PHE A 13 9.64 -1.87 -6.36
N TYR A 14 8.60 -1.63 -5.58
CA TYR A 14 8.26 -0.33 -5.04
C TYR A 14 8.99 -0.11 -3.73
N SER A 15 9.57 1.08 -3.58
CA SER A 15 10.31 1.47 -2.40
C SER A 15 9.76 2.72 -1.75
N CYS A 16 10.00 2.89 -0.44
CA CYS A 16 9.58 4.09 0.27
C CYS A 16 10.39 5.30 -0.22
N LYS A 17 9.72 6.39 -0.57
CA LYS A 17 10.38 7.63 -1.05
C LYS A 17 11.35 8.24 -0.01
N HIS A 18 11.11 8.02 1.28
CA HIS A 18 11.91 8.61 2.36
C HIS A 18 13.21 7.85 2.67
N CYS A 19 13.18 6.52 2.63
CA CYS A 19 14.30 5.69 3.08
C CYS A 19 14.74 4.62 2.08
N GLN A 20 14.12 4.61 0.89
CA GLN A 20 14.35 3.70 -0.23
C GLN A 20 14.23 2.22 0.14
N THR A 21 13.50 1.91 1.21
CA THR A 21 13.27 0.52 1.61
C THR A 21 12.27 -0.12 0.66
N PRO A 22 12.63 -1.25 0.02
CA PRO A 22 11.69 -2.00 -0.80
C PRO A 22 10.56 -2.53 0.07
N PHE A 23 9.31 -2.31 -0.32
CA PHE A 23 8.14 -2.73 0.47
C PHE A 23 7.13 -3.56 -0.33
N ALA A 24 7.18 -3.56 -1.66
CA ALA A 24 6.30 -4.39 -2.46
C ALA A 24 6.97 -4.73 -3.78
N LEU A 25 6.66 -5.89 -4.35
CA LEU A 25 7.04 -6.20 -5.71
C LEU A 25 6.00 -5.64 -6.68
N ALA A 26 6.43 -5.30 -7.90
CA ALA A 26 5.52 -4.88 -8.96
C ALA A 26 4.56 -6.00 -9.40
N GLU A 27 4.94 -7.27 -9.23
CA GLU A 27 4.05 -8.43 -9.48
C GLU A 27 2.84 -8.48 -8.54
N HIS A 28 2.96 -7.88 -7.35
CA HIS A 28 1.87 -7.80 -6.38
C HIS A 28 1.01 -6.56 -6.57
N LEU A 29 1.28 -5.75 -7.58
CA LEU A 29 0.47 -4.58 -7.89
C LEU A 29 -0.82 -5.03 -8.58
N ILE A 30 -1.94 -4.85 -7.90
CA ILE A 30 -3.27 -5.18 -8.44
C ILE A 30 -3.74 -4.08 -9.38
N SER A 31 -3.60 -2.81 -8.98
CA SER A 31 -4.07 -1.70 -9.80
C SER A 31 -3.33 -0.39 -9.52
N ARG A 32 -2.99 0.31 -10.60
CA ARG A 32 -2.38 1.66 -10.60
C ARG A 32 -3.42 2.78 -10.71
N ALA A 33 -4.61 2.46 -11.21
CA ALA A 33 -5.66 3.42 -11.54
C ALA A 33 -6.67 3.60 -10.39
N PHE A 34 -6.18 3.63 -9.14
CA PHE A 34 -7.04 3.89 -8.00
C PHE A 34 -6.93 5.35 -7.58
N TYR A 35 -8.04 6.07 -7.69
CA TYR A 35 -8.13 7.47 -7.27
C TYR A 35 -8.84 7.54 -5.93
N CYS A 36 -8.14 8.07 -4.93
CA CYS A 36 -8.71 8.43 -3.65
C CYS A 36 -9.02 9.94 -3.66
N PRO A 37 -9.93 10.42 -2.79
CA PRO A 37 -10.07 11.86 -2.55
C PRO A 37 -8.74 12.54 -2.14
N TYR A 38 -7.78 11.78 -1.62
CA TYR A 38 -6.43 12.23 -1.28
C TYR A 38 -5.41 12.14 -2.44
N GLY A 39 -5.81 11.74 -3.65
CA GLY A 39 -4.98 11.64 -4.84
C GLY A 39 -4.82 10.23 -5.41
N GLN A 40 -3.85 10.04 -6.32
CA GLN A 40 -3.56 8.75 -6.94
C GLN A 40 -2.93 7.78 -5.91
N ALA A 41 -3.49 6.59 -5.81
CA ALA A 41 -3.01 5.53 -4.94
C ALA A 41 -2.92 4.20 -5.71
N TYR A 42 -2.06 3.33 -5.24
CA TYR A 42 -1.81 2.02 -5.82
C TYR A 42 -2.31 0.94 -4.88
N ARG A 43 -2.93 -0.09 -5.46
CA ARG A 43 -3.44 -1.22 -4.71
C ARG A 43 -2.49 -2.39 -4.83
N PHE A 44 -2.06 -2.93 -3.70
CA PHE A 44 -1.18 -4.09 -3.63
C PHE A 44 -1.90 -5.30 -3.03
N ASP A 45 -1.54 -6.47 -3.54
CA ASP A 45 -1.90 -7.79 -3.03
C ASP A 45 -1.10 -8.11 -1.76
N LYS A 46 0.21 -7.90 -1.85
CA LYS A 46 1.14 -8.22 -0.80
C LYS A 46 2.20 -7.13 -0.67
N VAL A 47 2.46 -6.75 0.58
CA VAL A 47 3.51 -5.83 0.97
C VAL A 47 4.36 -6.46 2.06
N VAL A 48 5.64 -6.13 2.08
CA VAL A 48 6.67 -6.57 3.02
C VAL A 48 7.39 -5.35 3.59
N ASN A 49 8.18 -5.51 4.65
CA ASN A 49 8.96 -4.41 5.24
C ASN A 49 8.11 -3.18 5.65
N VAL A 50 6.83 -3.42 5.98
CA VAL A 50 5.90 -2.43 6.52
C VAL A 50 5.38 -2.87 7.88
N SER A 51 4.96 -1.91 8.67
CA SER A 51 4.27 -2.11 9.94
C SER A 51 2.84 -1.61 9.82
N PHE A 52 1.91 -2.29 10.47
CA PHE A 52 0.52 -1.87 10.54
C PHE A 52 0.30 -1.15 11.87
N GLY A 53 -0.28 0.03 11.83
CA GLY A 53 -0.58 0.79 13.03
C GLY A 53 -1.85 0.35 13.70
N GLU A 54 -2.39 1.27 14.49
CA GLU A 54 -3.64 1.07 15.22
C GLU A 54 -4.81 0.94 14.24
N ARG A 55 -5.76 0.11 14.64
CA ARG A 55 -6.98 -0.11 13.89
C ARG A 55 -7.92 1.04 14.19
N GLU A 56 -8.07 1.95 13.24
CA GLU A 56 -9.05 3.02 13.33
C GLU A 56 -10.35 2.55 12.67
N GLU A 57 -11.36 2.29 13.48
CA GLU A 57 -12.69 1.99 12.98
C GLU A 57 -13.30 3.29 12.43
N GLN A 58 -13.38 3.40 11.11
CA GLN A 58 -14.05 4.51 10.46
C GLN A 58 -15.40 4.07 9.92
N ILE A 59 -16.44 4.82 10.30
CA ILE A 59 -17.79 4.63 9.77
C ILE A 59 -17.84 5.36 8.44
N ILE A 60 -17.49 4.66 7.36
CA ILE A 60 -17.51 5.21 5.99
C ILE A 60 -18.96 5.31 5.49
N ILE A 61 -19.84 4.41 5.94
CA ILE A 61 -21.26 4.35 5.59
C ILE A 61 -22.05 3.97 6.86
N PRO A 62 -23.20 4.59 7.17
CA PRO A 62 -24.04 4.14 8.28
C PRO A 62 -24.46 2.69 8.06
N GLY A 63 -23.98 1.79 8.92
CA GLY A 63 -24.23 0.33 8.85
C GLY A 63 -23.07 -0.51 8.29
N LEU A 64 -21.95 0.10 7.86
CA LEU A 64 -20.76 -0.61 7.44
C LEU A 64 -19.51 -0.03 8.13
N CYS A 65 -19.14 -0.61 9.28
CA CYS A 65 -17.86 -0.32 9.92
C CYS A 65 -16.74 -0.92 9.06
N SER A 66 -15.92 -0.05 8.48
CA SER A 66 -14.70 -0.49 7.80
C SER A 66 -13.53 -0.03 8.65
N THR A 67 -12.78 -0.99 9.16
CA THR A 67 -11.59 -0.70 9.93
C THR A 67 -10.47 -0.33 8.98
N THR A 68 -10.04 0.92 9.02
CA THR A 68 -8.86 1.39 8.31
C THR A 68 -7.64 1.21 9.17
N ILE A 69 -6.57 0.67 8.60
CA ILE A 69 -5.35 0.39 9.35
C ILE A 69 -4.20 1.00 8.57
N ASP A 70 -3.61 2.03 9.15
CA ASP A 70 -2.49 2.73 8.53
C ASP A 70 -1.27 1.83 8.41
N ILE A 71 -0.52 2.06 7.34
CA ILE A 71 0.65 1.29 6.94
C ILE A 71 1.85 2.21 7.01
N TYR A 72 2.83 1.81 7.79
CA TYR A 72 4.05 2.58 8.07
C TYR A 72 5.27 1.82 7.55
N CYS A 73 6.27 2.55 7.07
CA CYS A 73 7.55 1.94 6.72
C CYS A 73 8.29 1.47 7.98
N VAL A 74 8.76 0.22 8.03
CA VAL A 74 9.47 -0.33 9.21
C VAL A 74 10.81 0.37 9.48
N LYS A 75 11.41 1.00 8.47
CA LYS A 75 12.74 1.64 8.59
C LYS A 75 12.65 3.10 9.06
N CYS A 76 11.73 3.89 8.51
CA CYS A 76 11.63 5.32 8.81
C CYS A 76 10.34 5.73 9.55
N GLY A 77 9.39 4.81 9.72
CA GLY A 77 8.10 5.10 10.37
C GLY A 77 7.17 6.01 9.57
N SER A 78 7.50 6.34 8.31
CA SER A 78 6.64 7.19 7.49
C SER A 78 5.39 6.45 7.03
N ILE A 79 4.25 7.14 7.04
CA ILE A 79 2.97 6.62 6.53
C ILE A 79 3.08 6.44 5.01
N LEU A 80 2.84 5.21 4.56
CA LEU A 80 2.81 4.83 3.14
C LEU A 80 1.37 4.81 2.61
N GLY A 81 0.42 4.35 3.42
CA GLY A 81 -0.99 4.23 3.04
C GLY A 81 -1.80 3.54 4.12
N TRP A 82 -2.88 2.86 3.73
CA TRP A 82 -3.81 2.20 4.64
C TRP A 82 -4.39 0.92 4.03
N LYS A 83 -4.82 -0.03 4.88
CA LYS A 83 -5.64 -1.18 4.48
C LYS A 83 -7.07 -1.01 4.97
N TYR A 84 -8.01 -1.58 4.21
CA TYR A 84 -9.40 -1.72 4.62
C TYR A 84 -9.67 -3.15 5.09
N GLU A 85 -10.10 -3.30 6.34
CA GLU A 85 -10.57 -4.54 6.96
C GLU A 85 -12.08 -4.41 7.18
N SER A 86 -12.89 -5.14 6.42
CA SER A 86 -14.34 -5.18 6.59
C SER A 86 -14.70 -6.34 7.53
N ASP A 87 -15.35 -6.04 8.66
CA ASP A 87 -15.68 -7.05 9.69
C ASP A 87 -16.93 -7.88 9.37
N HIS A 88 -17.73 -7.47 8.38
CA HIS A 88 -18.97 -8.14 8.03
C HIS A 88 -19.07 -8.42 6.53
N VAL A 89 -18.73 -9.66 6.15
CA VAL A 89 -19.50 -10.55 5.25
C VAL A 89 -18.60 -11.76 4.98
N GLU A 90 -18.95 -12.86 5.63
CA GLU A 90 -18.53 -14.20 5.24
C GLU A 90 -18.78 -14.37 3.73
N ASN A 91 -17.77 -14.84 3.00
CA ASN A 91 -17.84 -15.31 1.62
C ASN A 91 -17.64 -14.28 0.49
N GLN A 92 -16.49 -13.58 0.44
CA GLN A 92 -15.85 -13.26 -0.86
C GLN A 92 -14.33 -13.32 -0.74
N GLY A 93 -13.72 -14.32 -1.38
CA GLY A 93 -12.28 -14.60 -1.35
C GLY A 93 -11.40 -13.59 -2.10
N TYR A 94 -11.38 -12.32 -1.66
CA TYR A 94 -10.41 -11.32 -2.11
C TYR A 94 -9.66 -10.74 -0.92
N ARG A 95 -8.56 -11.44 -0.58
CA ARG A 95 -7.74 -11.32 0.62
C ARG A 95 -6.86 -10.07 0.73
N TYR A 96 -7.06 -9.02 -0.07
CA TYR A 96 -6.07 -7.93 -0.15
C TYR A 96 -6.64 -6.59 -0.65
N ARG A 97 -6.67 -5.59 0.25
CA ARG A 97 -7.05 -4.19 -0.03
C ARG A 97 -6.03 -3.23 0.56
N LEU A 98 -4.75 -3.47 0.32
CA LEU A 98 -3.67 -2.56 0.74
C LEU A 98 -3.61 -1.41 -0.26
N VAL A 99 -3.88 -0.18 0.19
CA VAL A 99 -3.87 1.02 -0.64
C VAL A 99 -2.71 1.90 -0.20
N ILE A 100 -1.80 2.19 -1.12
CA ILE A 100 -0.57 2.93 -0.85
C ILE A 100 -0.54 4.19 -1.70
N ALA A 101 -0.29 5.35 -1.11
CA ALA A 101 -0.31 6.61 -1.83
C ALA A 101 0.90 6.72 -2.78
N ARG A 102 0.66 7.05 -4.04
CA ARG A 102 1.74 7.18 -5.04
C ARG A 102 2.78 8.21 -4.61
N SER A 103 2.35 9.31 -4.01
CA SER A 103 3.23 10.41 -3.58
C SER A 103 4.29 10.01 -2.53
N LYS A 104 4.09 8.87 -1.84
CA LYS A 104 4.95 8.37 -0.76
C LYS A 104 5.88 7.24 -1.18
N ILE A 105 5.75 6.76 -2.41
CA ILE A 105 6.48 5.60 -2.92
C ILE A 105 7.26 5.95 -4.18
N LEU A 106 8.24 5.12 -4.50
CA LEU A 106 9.06 5.24 -5.68
C LEU A 106 8.92 3.94 -6.45
N GLY A 107 8.36 4.03 -7.66
CA GLY A 107 8.17 2.89 -8.54
C GLY A 107 9.45 2.44 -9.24
N PRO A 108 9.54 1.15 -9.59
CA PRO A 108 10.60 0.67 -10.45
C PRO A 108 10.34 1.22 -11.87
N GLY A 109 11.25 2.06 -12.37
CA GLY A 109 11.14 2.65 -13.70
C GLY A 109 10.25 3.89 -13.85
N GLU A 110 9.95 4.63 -12.77
CA GLU A 110 9.40 5.99 -12.91
C GLU A 110 10.47 6.94 -13.50
N ASP A 111 10.58 6.95 -14.83
CA ASP A 111 11.03 8.14 -15.53
C ASP A 111 10.00 9.25 -15.31
N PRO A 112 10.40 10.46 -14.86
CA PRO A 112 9.47 11.56 -14.57
C PRO A 112 8.69 12.08 -15.79
N ASN A 113 8.96 11.61 -17.01
CA ASN A 113 8.33 12.08 -18.25
C ASN A 113 7.34 11.08 -18.87
N VAL A 114 7.15 9.88 -18.32
CA VAL A 114 6.18 8.93 -18.91
C VAL A 114 4.80 9.13 -18.26
N PRO A 115 3.78 9.60 -19.01
CA PRO A 115 2.43 9.67 -18.49
C PRO A 115 1.91 8.26 -18.20
N PRO A 116 1.00 8.09 -17.23
CA PRO A 116 0.38 6.79 -16.99
C PRO A 116 -0.27 6.30 -18.29
N LEU A 117 0.06 5.08 -18.72
CA LEU A 117 -0.69 4.43 -19.79
C LEU A 117 -2.15 4.38 -19.35
N GLU A 118 -3.00 5.12 -20.07
CA GLU A 118 -4.44 4.94 -20.05
C GLU A 118 -4.71 3.59 -20.73
N ASP A 119 -5.02 2.57 -19.93
CA ASP A 119 -5.61 1.33 -20.43
C ASP A 119 -7.03 1.64 -20.91
N ALA A 120 -7.23 1.54 -22.23
CA ALA A 120 -8.47 1.77 -22.97
C ALA A 120 -9.52 0.67 -22.76
#